data_AF-A0A842NIH6-F1
#
_entry.id   AF-A0A842NIH6-F1
#
_cell.length_a   1.000
_cell.length_b   1.000
_cell.length_c   1.000
_cell.angle_alpha   90.00
_cell.angle_beta   90.00
_cell.angle_gamma   90.00
#
_symmetry.space_group_name_H-M   'P 1'
#
loop_
_entity.id
_entity.type
_entity.pdbx_description
1 polymer ?
#
loop_
_entity_poly.entity_id
_entity_poly.type
_entity_poly.pdbx_seq_one_letter_code
_entity_poly.pdbx_strand_id
1 'polypeptide(L)'
;MSQADTIYDTCLTELKKNYDNIDLHLLMKIMYLERTASTTIALNQKGELPNMPPMLEIEIKFKKGTDTSKVIYDMQSRGIPAMLHGDEVFMKSTMTASDLCDLASNPDVEMIHGNATPASF
;
A
#
# COMPACT_ATOMS: atom_id res chain seq x y z
N MET A 1 19.11 20.77 12.04
CA MET A 1 18.57 19.67 11.22
C MET A 1 19.48 19.50 10.02
N SER A 2 19.75 18.26 9.62
CA SER A 2 20.50 18.00 8.40
C SER A 2 19.62 18.27 7.17
N GLN A 3 20.24 18.45 6.00
CA GLN A 3 19.51 18.57 4.73
C GLN A 3 18.66 17.32 4.44
N ALA A 4 19.14 16.14 4.85
CA ALA A 4 18.42 14.88 4.70
C ALA A 4 17.13 14.86 5.54
N ASP A 5 17.19 15.33 6.79
CA ASP A 5 16.02 15.42 7.66
C ASP A 5 14.95 16.34 7.07
N THR A 6 15.36 17.49 6.52
CA THR A 6 14.42 18.44 5.90
C THR A 6 13.73 17.88 4.66
N ILE A 7 14.43 17.10 3.83
CA ILE A 7 13.83 16.44 2.67
C ILE A 7 12.82 15.38 3.11
N TYR A 8 13.19 14.59 4.13
CA TYR A 8 12.32 13.57 4.70
C TYR A 8 11.03 14.17 5.28
N ASP A 9 11.16 15.21 6.11
CA ASP A 9 10.02 15.90 6.72
C ASP A 9 9.10 16.54 5.67
N THR A 10 9.70 17.11 4.61
CA THR A 10 8.94 17.69 3.49
C THR A 10 8.13 16.61 2.77
N CYS A 11 8.75 15.48 2.46
CA CYS A 11 8.09 14.34 1.81
C CYS A 11 6.93 13.80 2.66
N LEU A 12 7.15 13.59 3.96
CA LEU A 12 6.09 13.16 4.86
C LEU A 12 4.92 14.15 4.92
N THR A 13 5.23 15.45 4.94
CA THR A 13 4.21 16.51 4.94
C THR A 13 3.37 16.48 3.67
N GLU A 14 4.00 16.34 2.51
CA GLU A 14 3.30 16.26 1.22
C GLU A 14 2.46 14.99 1.11
N LEU A 15 3.00 13.84 1.51
CA LEU A 15 2.26 12.57 1.51
C LEU A 15 1.04 12.65 2.44
N LYS A 16 1.21 13.18 3.66
CA LYS A 16 0.11 13.36 4.61
C LYS A 16 -0.97 14.28 4.07
N LYS A 17 -0.60 15.32 3.33
CA LYS A 17 -1.57 16.26 2.75
C LYS A 17 -2.44 15.63 1.67
N ASN A 18 -1.89 14.69 0.90
CA ASN A 18 -2.56 14.09 -0.25
C ASN A 18 -3.25 12.76 0.08
N TYR A 19 -2.75 12.04 1.10
CA TYR A 19 -3.16 10.69 1.47
C TYR A 19 -3.22 10.55 2.99
N ASP A 20 -4.04 11.38 3.65
CA ASP A 20 -4.20 11.39 5.11
C ASP A 20 -4.91 10.15 5.66
N ASN A 21 -5.60 9.40 4.79
CA ASN A 21 -6.28 8.14 5.08
C ASN A 21 -5.43 6.89 4.79
N ILE A 22 -4.13 7.04 4.56
CA ILE A 22 -3.16 5.93 4.47
C ILE A 22 -2.14 6.09 5.59
N ASP A 23 -1.77 4.98 6.24
CA ASP A 23 -0.59 4.95 7.09
C ASP A 23 0.66 5.34 6.27
N LEU A 24 1.25 6.49 6.60
CA LEU A 24 2.42 7.03 5.92
C LEU A 24 3.61 6.08 5.94
N HIS A 25 3.77 5.29 7.02
CA HIS A 25 4.86 4.33 7.10
C HIS A 25 4.66 3.18 6.10
N LEU A 26 3.41 2.72 5.92
CA LEU A 26 3.06 1.74 4.90
C LEU A 26 3.37 2.29 3.50
N LEU A 27 2.90 3.50 3.18
CA LEU A 27 3.11 4.12 1.85
C LEU A 27 4.60 4.31 1.54
N MET A 28 5.37 4.83 2.49
CA MET A 28 6.81 4.99 2.36
C MET A 28 7.53 3.65 2.16
N LYS A 29 7.10 2.60 2.87
CA LYS A 29 7.67 1.26 2.73
C LYS A 29 7.43 0.67 1.35
N ILE A 30 6.22 0.84 0.80
CA ILE A 30 5.88 0.40 -0.57
C ILE A 30 6.76 1.13 -1.59
N MET A 31 6.82 2.46 -1.53
CA MET A 31 7.66 3.28 -2.43
C MET A 31 9.14 2.87 -2.35
N TYR A 32 9.65 2.54 -1.16
CA TYR A 32 11.01 2.04 -0.98
C TYR A 32 11.22 0.67 -1.63
N LEU A 33 10.28 -0.27 -1.47
CA LEU A 33 10.35 -1.61 -2.06
C LEU A 33 10.29 -1.54 -3.61
N GLU A 34 9.46 -0.67 -4.16
CA GLU A 34 9.41 -0.42 -5.61
C GLU A 34 10.71 0.19 -6.14
N ARG A 35 11.28 1.15 -5.41
CA ARG A 35 12.55 1.79 -5.78
C ARG A 35 13.72 0.81 -5.68
N THR A 36 13.77 -0.02 -4.64
CA THR A 36 14.87 -0.98 -4.46
C THR A 36 14.82 -2.07 -5.53
N ALA A 37 13.62 -2.54 -5.91
CA ALA A 37 13.41 -3.37 -7.09
C ALA A 37 13.91 -2.68 -8.37
N SER A 38 13.65 -1.38 -8.52
CA SER A 38 14.08 -0.59 -9.69
C SER A 38 15.59 -0.30 -9.72
N THR A 39 16.23 -0.13 -8.56
CA THR A 39 17.67 0.23 -8.46
C THR A 39 18.57 -0.98 -8.73
N THR A 40 18.10 -2.20 -8.46
CA THR A 40 18.81 -3.43 -8.86
C THR A 40 18.91 -3.55 -10.38
N ILE A 41 17.93 -3.02 -11.14
CA ILE A 41 17.94 -2.98 -12.62
C ILE A 41 19.10 -2.12 -13.14
N ALA A 42 19.36 -0.97 -12.51
CA ALA A 42 20.30 0.03 -13.01
C ALA A 42 21.79 -0.33 -12.83
N LEU A 43 22.11 -1.35 -12.01
CA LEU A 43 23.48 -1.64 -11.56
C LEU A 43 24.11 -2.89 -12.18
N ASN A 44 23.49 -3.53 -13.19
CA ASN A 44 24.02 -4.74 -13.86
C ASN A 44 24.44 -5.88 -12.89
N GLN A 45 23.90 -5.92 -11.67
CA GLN A 45 24.10 -7.03 -10.76
C GLN A 45 23.05 -8.10 -11.08
N LYS A 46 23.51 -9.33 -11.38
CA LYS A 46 22.67 -10.50 -11.68
C LYS A 46 21.85 -10.95 -10.45
N GLY A 47 20.87 -10.16 -10.05
CA GLY A 47 19.73 -10.61 -9.27
C GLY A 47 18.50 -10.49 -10.16
N GLU A 48 17.70 -11.54 -10.26
CA GLU A 48 16.40 -11.43 -10.94
C GLU A 48 15.58 -10.36 -10.23
N LEU A 49 15.00 -9.47 -11.02
CA LEU A 49 13.99 -8.53 -10.56
C LEU A 49 12.95 -9.28 -9.73
N PRO A 50 12.47 -8.75 -8.59
CA PRO A 50 11.07 -8.97 -8.27
C PRO A 50 10.28 -8.30 -9.40
N ASN A 51 9.91 -9.07 -10.41
CA ASN A 51 9.08 -8.66 -11.55
C ASN A 51 7.62 -8.35 -11.13
N MET A 52 7.37 -8.25 -9.82
CA MET A 52 6.05 -8.13 -9.25
C MET A 52 6.05 -7.00 -8.21
N PRO A 53 4.96 -6.21 -8.14
CA PRO A 53 4.77 -5.23 -7.07
C PRO A 53 4.93 -5.87 -5.69
N PRO A 54 5.29 -5.11 -4.64
CA PRO A 54 5.41 -5.65 -3.30
C PRO A 54 4.11 -6.34 -2.85
N MET A 55 4.26 -7.36 -2.02
CA MET A 55 3.13 -8.04 -1.40
C MET A 55 2.65 -7.20 -0.21
N LEU A 56 1.39 -6.79 -0.25
CA LEU A 56 0.73 -6.02 0.78
C LEU A 56 -0.19 -6.93 1.60
N GLU A 57 -0.14 -6.77 2.92
CA GLU A 57 -1.09 -7.31 3.89
C GLU A 57 -1.69 -6.11 4.61
N ILE A 58 -2.90 -5.72 4.21
CA ILE A 58 -3.52 -4.47 4.61
C ILE A 58 -4.89 -4.69 5.23
N GLU A 59 -5.24 -3.81 6.14
CA GLU A 59 -6.56 -3.69 6.74
C GLU A 59 -7.15 -2.34 6.31
N ILE A 60 -8.36 -2.41 5.78
CA ILE A 60 -9.08 -1.26 5.22
C ILE A 60 -10.30 -1.03 6.09
N LYS A 61 -10.29 0.10 6.79
CA LYS A 61 -11.44 0.59 7.51
C LYS A 61 -12.35 1.34 6.54
N PHE A 62 -13.60 0.90 6.46
CA PHE A 62 -14.63 1.58 5.68
C PHE A 62 -15.50 2.44 6.59
N LYS A 63 -16.08 3.51 6.03
CA LYS A 63 -17.04 4.35 6.72
C LYS A 63 -18.24 3.52 7.18
N LYS A 64 -18.81 3.94 8.30
CA LYS A 64 -20.02 3.29 8.84
C LYS A 64 -21.16 3.33 7.81
N GLY A 65 -21.74 2.17 7.53
CA GLY A 65 -22.85 2.01 6.57
C GLY A 65 -22.42 1.56 5.18
N THR A 66 -21.12 1.49 4.89
CA THR A 66 -20.61 0.84 3.68
C THR A 66 -20.89 -0.66 3.72
N ASP A 67 -21.36 -1.22 2.60
CA ASP A 67 -21.57 -2.66 2.45
C ASP A 67 -20.23 -3.37 2.22
N THR A 68 -19.53 -3.67 3.33
CA THR A 68 -18.24 -4.37 3.31
C THR A 68 -18.36 -5.81 2.79
N SER A 69 -19.55 -6.42 2.87
CA SER A 69 -19.78 -7.76 2.32
C SER A 69 -19.72 -7.75 0.80
N LYS A 70 -20.29 -6.72 0.18
CA LYS A 70 -20.16 -6.50 -1.28
C LYS A 70 -18.70 -6.24 -1.68
N VAL A 71 -17.97 -5.41 -0.92
CA VAL A 71 -16.54 -5.14 -1.18
C VAL A 71 -15.73 -6.44 -1.16
N ILE A 72 -15.93 -7.28 -0.13
CA ILE A 72 -15.25 -8.58 -0.01
C ILE A 72 -15.61 -9.47 -1.20
N TYR A 73 -16.90 -9.57 -1.56
CA TYR A 73 -17.34 -10.37 -2.70
C TYR A 73 -16.69 -9.90 -4.01
N ASP A 74 -16.66 -8.59 -4.26
CA ASP A 74 -16.07 -8.01 -5.46
C ASP A 74 -14.55 -8.31 -5.53
N MET A 75 -13.83 -8.20 -4.41
CA MET A 75 -12.40 -8.56 -4.33
C MET A 75 -12.17 -10.06 -4.60
N GLN A 76 -12.92 -10.93 -3.91
CA GLN A 76 -12.81 -12.38 -4.05
C GLN A 76 -13.16 -12.83 -5.47
N SER A 77 -14.13 -12.20 -6.13
CA SER A 77 -14.50 -12.48 -7.53
C SER A 77 -13.36 -12.21 -8.52
N ARG A 78 -12.41 -11.34 -8.15
CA ARG A 78 -11.21 -11.02 -8.91
C ARG A 78 -10.00 -11.87 -8.50
N GLY A 79 -10.21 -12.87 -7.64
CA GLY A 79 -9.15 -13.75 -7.13
C GLY A 79 -8.30 -13.12 -6.02
N ILE A 80 -8.72 -12.00 -5.43
CA ILE A 80 -8.01 -11.34 -4.34
C ILE A 80 -8.51 -11.90 -3.01
N PRO A 81 -7.63 -12.53 -2.18
CA PRO A 81 -8.00 -12.94 -0.84
C PRO A 81 -8.38 -11.73 0.02
N ALA A 82 -9.66 -11.66 0.39
CA ALA A 82 -10.20 -10.64 1.27
C ALA A 82 -11.12 -11.29 2.31
N MET A 83 -11.11 -10.78 3.54
CA MET A 83 -11.98 -11.25 4.63
C MET A 83 -12.33 -10.10 5.56
N LEU A 84 -13.46 -10.24 6.25
CA LEU A 84 -13.83 -9.30 7.30
C LEU A 84 -13.05 -9.65 8.58
N HIS A 85 -12.37 -8.68 9.17
CA HIS A 85 -11.70 -8.78 10.46
C HIS A 85 -12.21 -7.66 11.38
N GLY A 86 -13.15 -7.98 12.26
CA GLY A 86 -13.86 -6.97 13.05
C GLY A 86 -14.70 -6.06 12.13
N ASP A 87 -14.43 -4.75 12.20
CA ASP A 87 -15.09 -3.74 11.36
C ASP A 87 -14.26 -3.38 10.10
N GLU A 88 -13.15 -4.07 9.85
CA GLU A 88 -12.22 -3.78 8.77
C GLU A 88 -12.16 -4.93 7.76
N VAL A 89 -11.82 -4.61 6.51
CA VAL A 89 -11.57 -5.62 5.48
C VAL A 89 -10.07 -5.87 5.42
N PHE A 90 -9.66 -7.07 5.80
CA PHE A 90 -8.30 -7.55 5.60
C PHE A 90 -8.14 -8.06 4.18
N MET A 91 -7.03 -7.74 3.52
CA MET A 91 -6.69 -8.32 2.23
C MET A 91 -5.18 -8.51 2.05
N LYS A 92 -4.84 -9.49 1.21
CA LYS A 92 -3.45 -9.80 0.83
C LYS A 92 -3.31 -9.84 -0.69
N SER A 93 -2.53 -8.92 -1.25
CA SER A 93 -2.32 -8.83 -2.70
C SER A 93 -1.02 -8.11 -3.04
N THR A 94 -0.48 -8.35 -4.24
CA THR A 94 0.55 -7.48 -4.81
C THR A 94 -0.08 -6.16 -5.24
N MET A 95 0.48 -5.02 -4.83
CA MET A 95 0.03 -3.68 -5.20
C MET A 95 1.20 -2.70 -5.27
N THR A 96 1.09 -1.73 -6.15
CA THR A 96 1.98 -0.57 -6.18
C THR A 96 1.50 0.52 -5.21
N ALA A 97 2.36 1.52 -4.94
CA ALA A 97 1.98 2.73 -4.21
C ALA A 97 0.83 3.45 -4.93
N SER A 98 0.84 3.49 -6.26
CA SER A 98 -0.24 4.07 -7.06
C SER A 98 -1.56 3.31 -6.88
N ASP A 99 -1.54 1.97 -6.93
CA ASP A 99 -2.75 1.16 -6.69
C ASP A 99 -3.33 1.40 -5.30
N LEU A 100 -2.48 1.54 -4.28
CA LEU A 100 -2.92 1.83 -2.91
C LEU A 100 -3.53 3.23 -2.80
N CYS A 101 -2.94 4.23 -3.47
CA CYS A 101 -3.49 5.58 -3.54
C CYS A 101 -4.84 5.62 -4.27
N ASP A 102 -4.99 4.85 -5.35
CA ASP A 102 -6.26 4.73 -6.07
C ASP A 102 -7.34 4.06 -5.19
N LEU A 103 -6.96 3.04 -4.42
CA LEU A 103 -7.85 2.42 -3.43
C LEU A 103 -8.28 3.42 -2.35
N ALA A 104 -7.34 4.22 -1.84
CA ALA A 104 -7.60 5.25 -0.84
C ALA A 104 -8.46 6.41 -1.36
N SER A 105 -8.52 6.61 -2.68
CA SER A 105 -9.37 7.64 -3.30
C SER A 105 -10.87 7.30 -3.24
N ASN A 106 -11.22 6.05 -2.92
CA ASN A 106 -12.60 5.64 -2.72
C ASN A 106 -13.21 6.40 -1.52
N PRO A 107 -14.31 7.15 -1.70
CA PRO A 107 -14.90 7.95 -0.63
C PRO A 107 -15.41 7.14 0.56
N ASP A 108 -15.61 5.83 0.40
CA ASP A 108 -16.04 4.93 1.48
C ASP A 108 -14.86 4.46 2.35
N VAL A 109 -13.61 4.64 1.91
CA VAL A 109 -12.43 4.29 2.69
C VAL A 109 -12.16 5.37 3.74
N GLU A 110 -12.09 4.95 5.00
CA GLU A 110 -11.78 5.80 6.15
C GLU A 110 -10.29 5.75 6.48
N MET A 111 -9.68 4.57 6.46
CA MET A 111 -8.26 4.39 6.78
C MET A 111 -7.72 3.11 6.12
N ILE A 112 -6.47 3.15 5.66
CA ILE A 112 -5.70 1.98 5.22
C ILE A 112 -4.44 1.88 6.07
N HIS A 113 -4.20 0.72 6.66
CA HIS A 113 -2.96 0.43 7.38
C HIS A 113 -2.54 -1.02 7.17
N GLY A 114 -1.34 -1.38 7.64
CA GLY A 114 -0.82 -2.73 7.49
C GLY A 114 0.66 -2.76 7.15
N ASN A 115 1.06 -3.73 6.33
CA ASN A 115 2.46 -4.01 6.04
C ASN A 115 2.71 -4.33 4.56
N ALA A 116 3.94 -4.08 4.13
CA ALA A 116 4.43 -4.43 2.79
C ALA A 116 5.69 -5.28 2.90
N THR A 117 5.84 -6.25 2.01
CA THR A 117 6.99 -7.15 1.90
C THR A 117 7.43 -7.30 0.44
N PRO A 118 8.69 -7.66 0.16
CA PRO A 118 9.10 -8.04 -1.19
C PRO A 118 8.22 -9.18 -1.71
N ALA A 119 7.89 -9.18 -3.00
CA ALA A 119 7.02 -10.21 -3.61
C ALA A 119 7.59 -11.65 -3.56
N SER A 120 8.90 -11.78 -3.34
CA SER A 120 9.65 -13.04 -3.39
C SER A 120 9.89 -13.69 -2.01
N PHE A 121 9.13 -13.32 -0.97
CA PHE A 121 9.26 -13.86 0.39
C PHE A 121 8.22 -14.94 0.70
#